data_AF-A0A2T5CCV9-F1
#
_entry.id   AF-A0A2T5CCV9-F1
#
_cell.length_a   1.000
_cell.length_b   1.000
_cell.length_c   1.000
_cell.angle_alpha   90.00
_cell.angle_beta   90.00
_cell.angle_gamma   90.00
#
_symmetry.space_group_name_H-M   'P 1'
#
loop_
_entity.id
_entity.type
_entity.pdbx_description
1 polymer ?
#
loop_
_entity_poly.entity_id
_entity_poly.type
_entity_poly.pdbx_seq_one_letter_code
_entity_poly.pdbx_strand_id
1 'polypeptide(L)' 'MNEQDRETINRIMTEIECPKEFRCKRHDFEDLCEARDFGLDGYIKCRDDTPLDCPFALSFGHDYFCRCPLRVFLSKKLKK' A
#
# COMPACT_ATOMS: atom_id res chain seq x y z
N MET A 1 -8.86 -1.58 13.74
CA MET A 1 -7.76 -0.59 13.66
C MET A 1 -7.79 0.22 14.94
N ASN A 2 -6.73 0.18 15.72
CA ASN A 2 -6.62 0.90 17.00
C ASN A 2 -6.03 2.32 16.80
N GLU A 3 -5.89 3.08 17.88
CA GLU A 3 -5.33 4.45 17.85
C GLU A 3 -3.88 4.47 17.35
N GLN A 4 -3.05 3.53 17.81
CA GLN A 4 -1.65 3.43 17.42
C GLN A 4 -1.45 3.12 15.91
N ASP A 5 -2.37 2.35 15.32
CA ASP A 5 -2.38 2.10 13.88
C ASP A 5 -2.68 3.38 13.10
N ARG A 6 -3.60 4.22 13.60
CA ARG A 6 -3.95 5.52 12.98
C ARG A 6 -2.78 6.49 13.04
N GLU A 7 -2.10 6.58 14.19
CA GLU A 7 -0.88 7.40 14.33
C GLU A 7 0.21 6.96 13.37
N THR A 8 0.42 5.64 13.25
CA THR A 8 1.43 5.08 12.34
C THR A 8 1.10 5.42 10.88
N ILE A 9 -0.16 5.28 10.48
CA ILE A 9 -0.62 5.62 9.13
C ILE A 9 -0.41 7.11 8.86
N ASN A 10 -0.79 7.99 9.80
CA ASN A 10 -0.60 9.43 9.65
C ASN A 10 0.88 9.78 9.47
N ARG A 11 1.78 9.18 10.27
CA ARG A 11 3.23 9.38 10.13
C ARG A 11 3.74 8.95 8.75
N ILE A 12 3.35 7.76 8.30
CA ILE A 12 3.72 7.28 6.96
C ILE A 12 3.26 8.28 5.88
N MET A 13 2.03 8.80 6.00
CA MET A 13 1.48 9.76 5.03
C MET A 13 2.23 11.09 5.03
N THR A 14 2.80 11.53 6.16
CA THR A 14 3.65 12.73 6.20
C THR A 14 5.03 12.53 5.59
N GLU A 15 5.51 11.29 5.53
CA GLU A 15 6.85 10.94 5.05
C GLU A 15 6.91 10.61 3.56
N ILE A 16 5.76 10.41 2.91
CA ILE A 16 5.69 10.03 1.50
C ILE A 16 4.82 10.97 0.69
N GLU A 17 5.27 11.29 -0.52
CA GLU A 17 4.43 11.90 -1.53
C GLU A 17 3.70 10.81 -2.32
N CYS A 18 2.37 10.84 -2.28
CA CYS A 18 1.54 9.90 -3.03
C CYS A 18 0.92 10.61 -4.24
N PRO A 19 1.35 10.31 -5.48
CA PRO A 19 0.77 10.92 -6.69
C PRO A 19 -0.69 10.54 -6.92
N LYS A 20 -1.18 9.51 -6.21
CA LYS A 20 -2.57 9.05 -6.23
C LYS A 20 -3.39 9.62 -5.07
N GLU A 21 -2.90 10.67 -4.39
CA GLU A 21 -3.57 11.34 -3.28
C GLU A 21 -4.06 10.37 -2.19
N PHE A 22 -3.26 9.34 -1.92
CA PHE A 22 -3.62 8.28 -0.98
C PHE A 22 -4.98 7.63 -1.27
N ARG A 23 -5.35 7.45 -2.56
CA ARG A 23 -6.62 6.83 -2.98
C ARG A 23 -6.88 5.46 -2.33
N CYS A 24 -5.85 4.73 -1.92
CA CYS A 24 -5.98 3.49 -1.14
C CYS A 24 -6.54 3.68 0.28
N LYS A 25 -6.78 4.92 0.75
CA LYS A 25 -7.48 5.24 1.99
C LYS A 25 -8.97 5.58 1.76
N ARG A 26 -9.44 5.69 0.51
CA ARG A 26 -10.86 5.97 0.24
C ARG A 26 -11.73 4.90 0.91
N HIS A 27 -12.89 5.31 1.39
CA HIS A 27 -13.79 4.48 2.19
C HIS A 27 -13.17 3.98 3.52
N ASP A 28 -12.38 4.80 4.20
CA ASP A 28 -11.93 4.52 5.58
C ASP A 28 -11.25 3.13 5.75
N PHE A 29 -10.47 2.72 4.75
CA PHE A 29 -9.80 1.41 4.68
C PHE A 29 -10.77 0.21 4.62
N GLU A 30 -12.00 0.41 4.16
CA GLU A 30 -12.98 -0.67 3.90
C GLU A 30 -12.73 -1.35 2.56
N ASP A 31 -12.24 -0.60 1.57
CA ASP A 31 -11.96 -1.11 0.22
C ASP A 31 -10.46 -1.02 -0.07
N LEU A 32 -9.70 -1.80 0.71
CA LEU A 32 -8.26 -1.88 0.54
C LEU A 32 -7.93 -2.72 -0.70
N CYS A 33 -7.09 -2.14 -1.56
CA CYS A 33 -6.57 -2.82 -2.73
C CYS A 33 -6.08 -4.20 -2.27
N GLU A 34 -6.63 -5.28 -2.84
CA GLU A 34 -6.38 -6.68 -2.45
C GLU A 34 -4.92 -7.10 -2.70
N ALA A 35 -4.00 -6.46 -2.02
CA ALA A 35 -2.59 -6.67 -2.15
C ALA A 35 -2.28 -7.98 -1.44
N ARG A 36 -2.07 -9.02 -2.23
CA ARG A 36 -1.70 -10.32 -1.69
C ARG A 36 -0.26 -10.23 -1.21
N ASP A 37 -0.07 -10.44 0.09
CA ASP A 37 1.22 -10.81 0.63
C ASP A 37 1.63 -12.14 -0.01
N PHE A 38 2.86 -12.20 -0.50
CA PHE A 38 3.44 -13.37 -1.16
C PHE A 38 4.69 -13.86 -0.40
N GLY A 39 4.85 -13.44 0.85
CA GLY A 39 5.90 -13.89 1.76
C GLY A 39 7.22 -13.12 1.64
N LEU A 40 7.28 -12.08 0.82
CA LEU A 40 8.46 -11.24 0.65
C LEU A 40 8.36 -9.98 1.50
N ASP A 41 9.42 -9.70 2.27
CA ASP A 41 9.34 -8.63 3.24
C ASP A 41 9.39 -7.24 2.59
N GLY A 42 8.47 -6.36 2.98
CA GLY A 42 8.34 -5.03 2.37
C GLY A 42 7.68 -4.96 0.98
N TYR A 43 7.20 -6.07 0.42
CA TYR A 43 6.54 -6.08 -0.89
C TYR A 43 5.16 -6.73 -0.84
N ILE A 44 4.25 -6.23 -1.67
CA ILE A 44 2.92 -6.80 -1.92
C ILE A 44 2.63 -6.80 -3.43
N LYS A 45 1.73 -7.66 -3.91
CA LYS A 45 1.32 -7.63 -5.33
C LYS A 45 0.51 -6.35 -5.62
N CYS A 46 0.90 -5.60 -6.64
CA CYS A 46 0.17 -4.42 -7.10
C CYS A 46 -0.99 -4.87 -8.00
N ARG A 47 -2.20 -4.38 -7.74
CA ARG A 47 -3.39 -4.63 -8.57
C ARG A 47 -3.93 -3.37 -9.26
N ASP A 48 -3.10 -2.35 -9.32
CA ASP A 48 -3.46 -1.11 -10.00
C ASP A 48 -3.28 -1.33 -11.50
N ASP A 49 -4.28 -0.97 -12.31
CA ASP A 49 -4.21 -1.10 -13.79
C ASP A 49 -3.16 -0.17 -14.39
N THR A 50 -2.76 0.88 -13.65
CA THR A 50 -1.73 1.85 -14.00
C THR A 50 -0.63 1.90 -12.94
N PRO A 51 0.22 0.86 -12.85
CA PRO A 51 1.26 0.80 -11.83
C PRO A 51 2.43 1.75 -12.14
N LEU A 52 2.69 2.05 -13.42
CA LEU A 52 3.86 2.83 -13.87
C LEU A 52 3.90 4.26 -13.32
N ASP A 53 2.75 4.86 -13.02
CA ASP A 53 2.66 6.23 -12.49
C ASP A 53 2.91 6.29 -10.97
N CYS A 54 3.19 5.15 -10.33
CA CYS A 54 3.45 5.08 -8.90
C CYS A 54 4.96 4.89 -8.63
N PRO A 55 5.62 5.79 -7.87
CA PRO A 55 7.05 5.65 -7.54
C PRO A 55 7.34 4.45 -6.62
N PHE A 56 6.30 3.84 -6.08
CA PHE A 56 6.37 2.63 -5.26
C PHE A 56 6.07 1.35 -6.05
N ALA A 57 5.75 1.44 -7.34
CA ALA A 57 5.57 0.27 -8.18
C ALA A 57 6.94 -0.27 -8.63
N LEU A 58 7.03 -1.59 -8.70
CA LEU A 58 8.18 -2.31 -9.21
C LEU A 58 7.69 -3.38 -10.19
N SER A 59 8.17 -3.37 -11.42
CA SER A 59 7.93 -4.45 -12.37
C SER A 59 8.92 -5.59 -12.13
N PHE A 60 8.45 -6.82 -12.02
CA PHE A 60 9.31 -8.00 -11.98
C PHE A 60 8.65 -9.17 -12.72
N GLY A 61 9.32 -9.64 -13.77
CA GLY A 61 8.74 -10.63 -14.69
C GLY A 61 7.48 -10.09 -15.37
N HIS A 62 6.38 -10.83 -15.23
CA HIS A 62 5.06 -10.45 -15.77
C HIS A 62 4.14 -9.77 -14.75
N ASP A 63 4.62 -9.55 -13.53
CA ASP A 63 3.83 -8.99 -12.43
C ASP A 63 4.35 -7.62 -11.99
N TYR A 64 3.46 -6.86 -11.35
CA TYR A 64 3.81 -5.62 -10.67
C TYR A 64 3.71 -5.80 -9.16
N PHE A 65 4.71 -5.29 -8.47
CA PHE A 65 4.81 -5.27 -7.03
C PHE A 65 4.71 -3.84 -6.52
N CYS A 66 4.34 -3.69 -5.26
CA CYS A 66 4.20 -2.41 -4.60
C CYS A 66 5.03 -2.43 -3.32
N ARG A 67 5.87 -1.41 -3.13
CA ARG A 67 6.64 -1.16 -1.91
C ARG A 67 6.12 0.04 -1.12
N CYS A 68 4.89 0.47 -1.39
CA CYS A 68 4.30 1.64 -0.72
C CYS A 68 4.23 1.33 0.78
N PRO A 69 4.91 2.11 1.65
CA PRO A 69 4.96 1.82 3.07
C PRO A 69 3.56 1.73 3.70
N LEU A 70 2.63 2.56 3.21
CA LEU A 70 1.24 2.54 3.65
C LEU A 70 0.54 1.23 3.26
N ARG A 71 0.59 0.82 1.98
CA ARG A 71 -0.08 -0.41 1.54
C ARG A 71 0.55 -1.67 2.17
N VAL A 72 1.87 -1.67 2.38
CA VAL A 72 2.58 -2.75 3.09
C VAL A 72 2.10 -2.86 4.55
N PHE A 73 2.02 -1.73 5.25
CA PHE A 73 1.51 -1.70 6.63
C PHE A 73 0.07 -2.22 6.72
N LEU A 74 -0.81 -1.77 5.82
CA LEU A 74 -2.21 -2.18 5.77
C LEU A 74 -2.34 -3.70 5.51
N SER A 75 -1.67 -4.21 4.48
CA SER A 75 -1.73 -5.62 4.09
C SER A 75 -1.12 -6.54 5.15
N LYS A 76 0.07 -6.22 5.68
CA LYS A 76 0.78 -7.12 6.60
C LYS A 76 0.31 -7.03 8.05
N LYS A 77 0.11 -5.82 8.57
CA LYS A 77 -0.23 -5.62 9.99
C LYS A 77 -1.72 -5.62 10.24
N LEU A 78 -2.50 -5.03 9.33
CA LEU A 78 -3.95 -4.94 9.48
C LEU A 78 -4.69 -6.06 8.75
N LYS A 79 -3.99 -6.89 7.95
CA LYS A 79 -4.56 -7.97 7.14
C LYS A 79 -5.71 -7.50 6.25
N LYS A 80 -5.59 -6.27 5.77
CA LYS A 80 -6.56 -5.63 4.91
C LYS A 80 -5.94 -5.24 3.58
#